data_AF-A0A535KDU6-F1
#
_entry.id   AF-A0A535KDU6-F1
#
_cell.length_a   1.000
_cell.length_b   1.000
_cell.length_c   1.000
_cell.angle_alpha   90.00
_cell.angle_beta   90.00
_cell.angle_gamma   90.00
#
_symmetry.space_group_name_H-M   'P 1'
#
loop_
_entity.id
_entity.type
_entity.pdbx_description
1 polymer ?
#
loop_
_entity_poly.entity_id
_entity_poly.type
_entity_poly.pdbx_seq_one_letter_code
_entity_poly.pdbx_strand_id
1 'polypeptide(L)'
;RQLQEIAVAFHAAHELGMATVLWCYVRNPAFKKDGVNYETAADLTGQANHLGVTIEADIIKQKLPTTNRGFEAIGFGVTSPAVYEKLSTDHPIDLCRYQVISNYMGRAGLINSGGESKGATDLKEAVRTAVINKRAGGMGLISGRKSFQRPMKEGIELLHAIQDVYLNQAVTIA
;
A
#
# COMPACT_ATOMS: atom_id res chain seq x y z
N ARG A 1 -11.67 -19.45 0.25
CA ARG A 1 -12.69 -18.83 -0.62
C ARG A 1 -12.15 -17.65 -1.42
N GLN A 2 -12.05 -16.41 -0.88
CA GLN A 2 -11.67 -15.22 -1.68
C GLN A 2 -10.38 -15.39 -2.49
N LEU A 3 -9.31 -15.92 -1.89
CA LEU A 3 -8.05 -16.17 -2.60
C LEU A 3 -8.23 -17.13 -3.79
N GLN A 4 -9.06 -18.17 -3.64
CA GLN A 4 -9.30 -19.16 -4.70
C GLN A 4 -10.14 -18.56 -5.84
N GLU A 5 -11.20 -17.82 -5.50
CA GLU A 5 -12.05 -17.15 -6.49
C GLU A 5 -11.26 -16.09 -7.28
N ILE A 6 -10.41 -15.32 -6.61
CA ILE A 6 -9.54 -14.32 -7.25
C ILE A 6 -8.49 -15.00 -8.12
N ALA A 7 -7.85 -16.08 -7.67
CA ALA A 7 -6.86 -16.81 -8.47
C ALA A 7 -7.45 -17.31 -9.80
N VAL A 8 -8.67 -17.88 -9.77
CA VAL A 8 -9.37 -18.31 -10.99
C VAL A 8 -9.68 -17.12 -11.90
N ALA A 9 -10.17 -16.01 -11.34
CA ALA A 9 -10.48 -14.82 -12.12
C ALA A 9 -9.23 -14.16 -12.73
N PHE A 10 -8.12 -14.12 -12.00
CA PHE A 10 -6.87 -13.54 -12.47
C PHE A 10 -6.23 -14.39 -13.56
N HIS A 11 -6.25 -15.72 -13.40
CA HIS A 11 -5.82 -16.63 -14.46
C HIS A 11 -6.60 -16.40 -15.75
N ALA A 12 -7.94 -16.33 -15.68
CA ALA A 12 -8.78 -16.05 -16.85
C ALA A 12 -8.52 -14.65 -17.45
N ALA A 13 -8.22 -13.65 -16.62
CA ALA A 13 -7.84 -12.32 -17.10
C ALA A 13 -6.50 -12.36 -17.87
N HIS A 14 -5.52 -13.11 -17.39
CA HIS A 14 -4.23 -13.29 -18.07
C HIS A 14 -4.37 -14.06 -19.39
N GLU A 15 -5.24 -15.08 -19.47
CA GLU A 15 -5.54 -15.76 -20.74
C GLU A 15 -6.11 -14.81 -21.81
N LEU A 16 -6.74 -13.71 -21.38
CA LEU A 16 -7.28 -12.66 -22.25
C LEU A 16 -6.31 -11.48 -22.46
N GLY A 17 -5.09 -11.53 -21.90
CA GLY A 17 -4.11 -10.45 -22.00
C GLY A 17 -4.45 -9.21 -21.17
N MET A 18 -5.29 -9.34 -20.14
CA MET A 18 -5.65 -8.24 -19.25
C MET A 18 -4.73 -8.18 -18.02
N ALA A 19 -4.38 -6.96 -17.59
CA ALA A 19 -3.70 -6.74 -16.33
C ALA A 19 -4.66 -6.79 -15.13
N THR A 20 -4.14 -7.23 -13.98
CA THR A 20 -4.89 -7.40 -12.74
C THR A 20 -4.40 -6.47 -11.63
N VAL A 21 -5.35 -5.93 -10.87
CA VAL A 21 -5.08 -5.06 -9.72
C VAL A 21 -5.81 -5.61 -8.51
N LEU A 22 -5.09 -5.99 -7.45
CA LEU A 22 -5.68 -6.58 -6.26
C LEU A 22 -5.61 -5.65 -5.06
N TRP A 23 -6.76 -5.39 -4.43
CA TRP A 23 -6.83 -4.69 -3.15
C TRP A 23 -6.58 -5.66 -1.99
N CYS A 24 -5.40 -5.59 -1.39
CA CYS A 24 -4.97 -6.51 -0.33
C CYS A 24 -5.28 -5.99 1.08
N TYR A 25 -6.45 -5.38 1.30
CA TYR A 25 -6.77 -4.82 2.61
C TYR A 25 -7.06 -5.89 3.65
N VAL A 26 -6.24 -5.93 4.70
CA VAL A 26 -6.53 -6.72 5.88
C VAL A 26 -7.66 -6.07 6.68
N ARG A 27 -8.66 -6.86 7.06
CA ARG A 27 -9.78 -6.44 7.90
C ARG A 27 -10.16 -7.57 8.82
N ASN A 28 -9.95 -7.37 10.11
CA ASN A 28 -10.34 -8.32 11.13
C ASN A 28 -10.57 -7.54 12.43
N PRO A 29 -11.73 -7.67 13.10
CA PRO A 29 -11.95 -7.06 14.41
C PRO A 29 -10.84 -7.40 15.43
N ALA A 30 -10.23 -8.59 15.32
CA ALA A 30 -9.13 -9.02 16.17
C ALA A 30 -7.83 -8.22 15.97
N PHE A 31 -7.71 -7.42 14.91
CA PHE A 31 -6.55 -6.53 14.70
C PHE A 31 -6.64 -5.23 15.50
N LYS A 32 -7.70 -5.04 16.27
CA LYS A 32 -7.77 -3.98 17.29
C LYS A 32 -7.41 -4.58 18.64
N LYS A 33 -6.30 -4.14 19.22
CA LYS A 33 -5.81 -4.62 20.51
C LYS A 33 -5.28 -3.45 21.32
N ASP A 34 -5.65 -3.39 22.59
CA ASP A 34 -5.20 -2.37 23.55
C ASP A 34 -5.38 -0.93 23.04
N GLY A 35 -6.49 -0.67 22.33
CA GLY A 35 -6.81 0.64 21.76
C GLY A 35 -6.09 0.99 20.45
N VAL A 36 -5.19 0.13 19.96
CA VAL A 36 -4.44 0.31 18.70
C VAL A 36 -5.07 -0.52 17.59
N ASN A 37 -5.26 0.07 16.41
CA ASN A 37 -5.70 -0.63 15.21
C ASN A 37 -4.49 -1.02 14.34
N TYR A 38 -4.21 -2.32 14.20
CA TYR A 38 -3.10 -2.86 13.44
C TYR A 38 -3.45 -3.21 11.98
N GLU A 39 -4.64 -2.86 11.47
CA GLU A 39 -5.00 -3.10 10.06
C GLU A 39 -4.07 -2.44 9.02
N THR A 40 -3.25 -1.48 9.45
CA THR A 40 -2.24 -0.81 8.61
C THR A 40 -0.81 -1.16 9.03
N ALA A 41 -0.61 -2.19 9.86
CA ALA A 41 0.71 -2.63 10.26
C ALA A 41 1.49 -3.15 9.03
N ALA A 42 2.75 -2.73 8.90
CA ALA A 42 3.58 -3.04 7.73
C ALA A 42 3.75 -4.57 7.54
N ASP A 43 3.93 -5.32 8.62
CA ASP A 43 4.04 -6.79 8.63
C ASP A 43 2.72 -7.49 8.22
N LEU A 44 1.58 -7.09 8.80
CA LEU A 44 0.27 -7.65 8.46
C LEU A 44 -0.12 -7.34 7.01
N THR A 45 0.05 -6.09 6.59
CA THR A 45 -0.24 -5.67 5.21
C THR A 45 0.74 -6.26 4.20
N GLY A 46 2.02 -6.40 4.57
CA GLY A 46 3.02 -7.09 3.78
C GLY A 46 2.65 -8.54 3.51
N GLN A 47 2.17 -9.27 4.53
CA GLN A 47 1.69 -10.64 4.35
C GLN A 47 0.49 -10.73 3.39
N ALA A 48 -0.47 -9.81 3.51
CA ALA A 48 -1.62 -9.78 2.61
C ALA A 48 -1.21 -9.46 1.17
N ASN A 49 -0.24 -8.57 0.99
CA ASN A 49 0.32 -8.29 -0.32
C ASN A 49 1.04 -9.52 -0.89
N HIS A 50 1.83 -10.22 -0.06
CA HIS A 50 2.53 -11.43 -0.47
C HIS A 50 1.55 -12.50 -0.97
N LEU A 51 0.44 -12.72 -0.24
CA LEU A 51 -0.62 -13.61 -0.71
C LEU A 51 -1.22 -13.15 -2.05
N GLY A 52 -1.39 -11.85 -2.24
CA GLY A 52 -1.85 -11.29 -3.51
C GLY A 52 -0.92 -11.60 -4.69
N VAL A 53 0.39 -11.48 -4.51
CA VAL A 53 1.36 -11.78 -5.59
C VAL A 53 1.48 -13.29 -5.85
N THR A 54 1.20 -14.15 -4.87
CA THR A 54 1.19 -15.61 -5.09
C THR A 54 0.01 -16.08 -5.95
N ILE A 55 -1.04 -15.27 -6.08
CA ILE A 55 -2.19 -15.53 -6.96
C ILE A 55 -2.17 -14.64 -8.20
N GLU A 56 -0.96 -14.29 -8.65
CA GLU A 56 -0.68 -13.61 -9.92
C GLU A 56 -1.22 -12.16 -10.02
N ALA A 57 -1.38 -11.43 -8.93
CA ALA A 57 -1.67 -10.00 -9.05
C ALA A 57 -0.50 -9.26 -9.75
N ASP A 58 -0.78 -8.54 -10.85
CA ASP A 58 0.22 -7.68 -11.50
C ASP A 58 0.55 -6.45 -10.65
N ILE A 59 -0.50 -5.87 -10.05
CA ILE A 59 -0.42 -4.68 -9.19
C ILE A 59 -1.14 -4.94 -7.88
N ILE A 60 -0.45 -4.67 -6.77
CA ILE A 60 -1.00 -4.68 -5.42
C ILE A 60 -1.43 -3.27 -5.02
N LYS A 61 -2.66 -3.18 -4.55
CA LYS A 61 -3.25 -1.98 -3.96
C LYS A 61 -3.37 -2.14 -2.45
N GLN A 62 -2.64 -1.30 -1.70
CA GLN A 62 -2.60 -1.34 -0.24
C GLN A 62 -2.76 0.05 0.41
N LYS A 63 -3.20 0.12 1.67
CA LYS A 63 -3.15 1.36 2.46
C LYS A 63 -1.68 1.67 2.79
N LEU A 64 -1.33 2.96 2.87
CA LEU A 64 -0.02 3.34 3.39
C LEU A 64 0.09 2.83 4.85
N PRO A 65 1.18 2.16 5.24
CA PRO A 65 1.32 1.66 6.59
C PRO A 65 1.56 2.83 7.56
N THR A 66 0.96 2.73 8.74
CA THR A 66 1.07 3.76 9.79
C THR A 66 1.61 3.20 11.09
N THR A 67 1.89 1.90 11.13
CA THR A 67 2.43 1.18 12.28
C THR A 67 3.15 -0.08 11.79
N ASN A 68 3.72 -0.85 12.70
CA ASN A 68 4.35 -2.14 12.46
C ASN A 68 4.05 -3.10 13.63
N ARG A 69 4.69 -4.28 13.65
CA ARG A 69 4.64 -5.24 14.76
C ARG A 69 3.24 -5.78 15.04
N GLY A 70 2.36 -5.79 14.04
CA GLY A 70 1.04 -6.38 14.15
C GLY A 70 1.11 -7.88 14.44
N PHE A 71 2.12 -8.59 13.95
CA PHE A 71 2.31 -10.01 14.26
C PHE A 71 2.56 -10.25 15.75
N GLU A 72 3.43 -9.45 16.38
CA GLU A 72 3.72 -9.56 17.81
C GLU A 72 2.53 -9.10 18.66
N ALA A 73 1.93 -7.96 18.31
CA ALA A 73 0.82 -7.40 19.06
C ALA A 73 -0.39 -8.33 19.03
N ILE A 74 -0.77 -8.84 17.86
CA ILE A 74 -1.95 -9.70 17.71
C ILE A 74 -1.65 -11.14 18.13
N GLY A 75 -0.40 -11.59 18.05
CA GLY A 75 -0.03 -12.99 18.28
C GLY A 75 -0.41 -13.88 17.09
N PHE A 76 -0.33 -13.33 15.88
CA PHE A 76 -0.70 -14.01 14.64
C PHE A 76 0.41 -13.84 13.61
N GLY A 77 0.84 -14.92 12.95
CA GLY A 77 1.93 -14.90 11.98
C GLY A 77 3.29 -15.31 12.58
N VAL A 78 4.31 -15.34 11.74
CA VAL A 78 5.68 -15.73 12.10
C VAL A 78 6.62 -14.62 11.70
N THR A 79 7.47 -14.20 12.62
CA THR A 79 8.46 -13.14 12.40
C THR A 79 9.71 -13.39 13.24
N SER A 80 10.80 -12.72 12.89
CA SER A 80 12.03 -12.72 13.66
C SER A 80 12.21 -11.35 14.34
N PRO A 81 12.71 -11.27 15.59
CA PRO A 81 13.04 -9.99 16.22
C PRO A 81 13.94 -9.10 15.34
N ALA A 82 14.81 -9.70 14.53
CA ALA A 82 15.69 -8.98 13.62
C ALA A 82 14.95 -8.11 12.59
N VAL A 83 13.71 -8.46 12.22
CA VAL A 83 12.87 -7.64 11.32
C VAL A 83 12.65 -6.26 11.93
N TYR A 84 12.37 -6.20 13.23
CA TYR A 84 12.04 -4.94 13.92
C TYR A 84 13.27 -4.24 14.51
N GLU A 85 14.29 -5.00 14.90
CA GLU A 85 15.49 -4.44 15.54
C GLU A 85 16.55 -3.97 14.55
N LYS A 86 16.61 -4.57 13.35
CA LYS A 86 17.72 -4.36 12.41
C LYS A 86 17.31 -4.05 10.98
N LEU A 87 16.16 -4.57 10.52
CA LEU A 87 15.78 -4.53 9.10
C LEU A 87 14.66 -3.54 8.78
N SER A 88 14.02 -2.96 9.79
CA SER A 88 12.99 -1.94 9.63
C SER A 88 13.08 -0.90 10.74
N THR A 89 12.54 0.28 10.47
CA THR A 89 12.40 1.37 11.44
C THR A 89 10.97 1.88 11.40
N ASP A 90 10.61 2.75 12.35
CA ASP A 90 9.31 3.44 12.33
C ASP A 90 9.24 4.55 11.25
N HIS A 91 10.31 4.75 10.47
CA HIS A 91 10.30 5.72 9.39
C HIS A 91 9.30 5.28 8.30
N PRO A 92 8.38 6.16 7.85
CA PRO A 92 7.29 5.77 6.97
C PRO A 92 7.76 5.19 5.62
N ILE A 93 8.92 5.61 5.12
CA ILE A 93 9.53 5.03 3.92
C ILE A 93 9.93 3.57 4.15
N ASP A 94 10.47 3.23 5.33
CA ASP A 94 10.90 1.88 5.64
C ASP A 94 9.70 0.95 5.85
N LEU A 95 8.65 1.46 6.52
CA LEU A 95 7.37 0.74 6.65
C LEU A 95 6.73 0.45 5.28
N CYS A 96 6.72 1.45 4.39
CA CYS A 96 6.23 1.25 3.03
C CYS A 96 7.15 0.33 2.22
N ARG A 97 8.47 0.38 2.42
CA ARG A 97 9.42 -0.53 1.76
C ARG A 97 9.20 -1.97 2.18
N TYR A 98 8.81 -2.23 3.42
CA TYR A 98 8.42 -3.57 3.84
C TYR A 98 7.27 -4.10 2.94
N GLN A 99 6.23 -3.31 2.69
CA GLN A 99 5.17 -3.70 1.74
C GLN A 99 5.70 -3.97 0.32
N VAL A 100 6.65 -3.18 -0.18
CA VAL A 100 7.26 -3.38 -1.51
C VAL A 100 8.06 -4.68 -1.57
N ILE A 101 8.85 -4.97 -0.53
CA ILE A 101 9.65 -6.19 -0.43
C ILE A 101 8.75 -7.43 -0.48
N SER A 102 7.61 -7.40 0.21
CA SER A 102 6.59 -8.47 0.17
C SER A 102 5.99 -8.71 -1.21
N ASN A 103 6.17 -7.78 -2.16
CA ASN A 103 5.73 -7.90 -3.54
C ASN A 103 6.85 -8.40 -4.48
N TYR A 104 7.68 -9.32 -3.98
CA TYR A 104 8.89 -9.78 -4.66
C TYR A 104 9.81 -8.62 -5.05
N MET A 105 10.18 -7.79 -4.07
CA MET A 105 11.06 -6.63 -4.27
C MET A 105 10.51 -5.61 -5.29
N GLY A 106 9.18 -5.51 -5.39
CA GLY A 106 8.51 -4.60 -6.33
C GLY A 106 8.31 -5.15 -7.74
N ARG A 107 8.62 -6.44 -8.01
CA ARG A 107 8.30 -7.07 -9.30
C ARG A 107 6.80 -7.00 -9.60
N ALA A 108 5.96 -7.25 -8.59
CA ALA A 108 4.55 -6.89 -8.65
C ALA A 108 4.38 -5.47 -8.08
N GLY A 109 3.82 -4.57 -8.86
CA GLY A 109 3.82 -3.15 -8.53
C GLY A 109 3.06 -2.83 -7.25
N LEU A 110 3.61 -2.00 -6.36
CA LEU A 110 2.88 -1.48 -5.21
C LEU A 110 2.32 -0.08 -5.49
N ILE A 111 1.02 0.07 -5.32
CA ILE A 111 0.37 1.37 -5.29
C ILE A 111 -0.33 1.60 -3.95
N ASN A 112 -0.10 2.77 -3.30
CA ASN A 112 -0.77 3.08 -2.03
C ASN A 112 -2.05 3.89 -2.23
N SER A 113 -3.03 3.75 -1.32
CA SER A 113 -4.26 4.56 -1.38
C SER A 113 -3.97 6.03 -1.04
N GLY A 114 -4.69 6.95 -1.70
CA GLY A 114 -4.62 8.36 -1.34
C GLY A 114 -5.18 8.67 0.06
N GLY A 115 -5.83 7.71 0.73
CA GLY A 115 -6.50 7.91 2.02
C GLY A 115 -7.89 8.54 1.90
N GLU A 116 -8.49 8.85 3.05
CA GLU A 116 -9.79 9.52 3.12
C GLU A 116 -9.66 11.03 2.89
N SER A 117 -10.72 11.65 2.37
CA SER A 117 -10.81 13.10 2.23
C SER A 117 -10.97 13.75 3.60
N LYS A 118 -10.05 14.65 3.93
CA LYS A 118 -10.07 15.49 5.14
C LYS A 118 -10.21 16.98 4.76
N GLY A 119 -10.45 17.29 3.49
CA GLY A 119 -10.61 18.65 2.99
C GLY A 119 -9.26 19.37 2.87
N ALA A 120 -9.03 20.38 3.71
CA ALA A 120 -7.93 21.33 3.54
C ALA A 120 -6.53 20.70 3.48
N THR A 121 -6.33 19.55 4.13
CA THR A 121 -5.02 18.87 4.15
C THR A 121 -4.81 17.87 3.02
N ASP A 122 -5.80 17.64 2.16
CA ASP A 122 -5.78 16.51 1.22
C ASP A 122 -4.64 16.57 0.22
N LEU A 123 -4.32 17.76 -0.29
CA LEU A 123 -3.21 17.96 -1.21
C LEU A 123 -1.88 17.59 -0.55
N LYS A 124 -1.63 18.13 0.65
CA LYS A 124 -0.41 17.85 1.42
C LYS A 124 -0.26 16.35 1.71
N GLU A 125 -1.34 15.71 2.15
CA GLU A 125 -1.33 14.28 2.48
C GLU A 125 -1.18 13.39 1.24
N ALA A 126 -1.77 13.78 0.11
CA ALA A 126 -1.61 13.09 -1.17
C ALA A 126 -0.16 13.16 -1.66
N VAL A 127 0.44 14.35 -1.66
CA VAL A 127 1.86 14.56 -2.03
C VAL A 127 2.78 13.80 -1.08
N ARG A 128 2.54 13.88 0.23
CA ARG A 128 3.32 13.12 1.23
C ARG A 128 3.26 11.63 0.96
N THR A 129 2.08 11.09 0.68
CA THR A 129 1.88 9.66 0.39
C THR A 129 2.58 9.26 -0.91
N ALA A 130 2.50 10.09 -1.95
CA ALA A 130 3.22 9.87 -3.21
C ALA A 130 4.73 9.85 -3.01
N VAL A 131 5.27 10.79 -2.22
CA VAL A 131 6.71 10.83 -1.91
C VAL A 131 7.11 9.57 -1.14
N ILE A 132 6.39 9.19 -0.10
CA ILE A 132 6.71 7.99 0.68
C ILE A 132 6.68 6.73 -0.20
N ASN A 133 5.61 6.55 -0.99
CA ASN A 133 5.47 5.40 -1.89
C ASN A 133 6.62 5.35 -2.90
N LYS A 134 6.91 6.44 -3.61
CA LYS A 134 8.00 6.49 -4.59
C LYS A 134 9.36 6.22 -3.95
N ARG A 135 9.65 6.90 -2.82
CA ARG A 135 10.92 6.72 -2.09
C ARG A 135 11.10 5.28 -1.60
N ALA A 136 10.02 4.58 -1.28
CA ALA A 136 10.06 3.18 -0.84
C ALA A 136 10.23 2.16 -1.99
N GLY A 137 10.12 2.60 -3.25
CA GLY A 137 10.13 1.73 -4.43
C GLY A 137 8.74 1.33 -4.95
N GLY A 138 7.68 1.94 -4.43
CA GLY A 138 6.34 1.84 -5.02
C GLY A 138 6.21 2.65 -6.32
N MET A 139 5.15 2.38 -7.08
CA MET A 139 5.00 2.90 -8.45
C MET A 139 3.83 3.85 -8.66
N GLY A 140 3.05 4.17 -7.61
CA GLY A 140 1.87 5.00 -7.82
C GLY A 140 0.89 5.09 -6.67
N LEU A 141 -0.13 5.90 -6.89
CA LEU A 141 -1.32 6.00 -6.04
C LEU A 141 -2.57 5.72 -6.89
N ILE A 142 -3.63 5.22 -6.23
CA ILE A 142 -5.01 5.39 -6.72
C ILE A 142 -5.68 6.36 -5.75
N SER A 143 -6.17 7.47 -6.30
CA SER A 143 -6.91 8.51 -5.61
C SER A 143 -8.36 8.52 -6.11
N GLY A 144 -9.30 8.38 -5.18
CA GLY A 144 -10.74 8.44 -5.46
C GLY A 144 -11.35 9.67 -4.83
N ARG A 145 -11.96 9.50 -3.64
CA ARG A 145 -12.66 10.54 -2.89
C ARG A 145 -11.90 11.88 -2.80
N LYS A 146 -10.59 11.85 -2.52
CA LYS A 146 -9.74 13.06 -2.44
C LYS A 146 -9.70 13.90 -3.72
N SER A 147 -9.79 13.26 -4.89
CA SER A 147 -9.77 13.94 -6.18
C SER A 147 -11.18 14.33 -6.64
N PHE A 148 -12.16 13.44 -6.43
CA PHE A 148 -13.48 13.57 -7.05
C PHE A 148 -14.58 14.18 -6.17
N GLN A 149 -14.35 14.35 -4.86
CA GLN A 149 -15.29 15.03 -3.95
C GLN A 149 -14.92 16.51 -3.72
N ARG A 150 -14.25 17.13 -4.69
CA ARG A 150 -13.79 18.53 -4.66
C ARG A 150 -14.24 19.25 -5.94
N PRO A 151 -14.21 20.59 -5.97
CA PRO A 151 -14.35 21.32 -7.21
C PRO A 151 -13.38 20.79 -8.27
N MET A 152 -13.85 20.68 -9.51
CA MET A 152 -13.10 20.03 -10.60
C MET A 152 -11.65 20.54 -10.73
N LYS A 153 -11.46 21.86 -10.65
CA LYS A 153 -10.14 22.50 -10.69
C LYS A 153 -9.21 22.00 -9.58
N GLU A 154 -9.69 21.94 -8.36
CA GLU A 154 -8.92 21.45 -7.20
C GLU A 154 -8.60 19.95 -7.29
N GLY A 155 -9.53 19.16 -7.84
CA GLY A 155 -9.32 17.73 -8.09
C GLY A 155 -8.21 17.48 -9.12
N ILE A 156 -8.21 18.27 -10.21
CA ILE A 156 -7.16 18.23 -11.24
C ILE A 156 -5.82 18.64 -10.65
N GLU A 157 -5.77 19.75 -9.91
CA GLU A 157 -4.54 20.21 -9.25
C GLU A 157 -3.96 19.14 -8.30
N LEU A 158 -4.81 18.43 -7.56
CA LEU A 158 -4.39 17.33 -6.70
C LEU A 158 -3.81 16.15 -7.50
N LEU A 159 -4.42 15.79 -8.62
CA LEU A 159 -3.91 14.72 -9.49
C LEU A 159 -2.57 15.09 -10.13
N HIS A 160 -2.43 16.32 -10.64
CA HIS A 160 -1.16 16.82 -11.18
C HIS A 160 -0.07 16.82 -10.12
N ALA A 161 -0.35 17.28 -8.90
CA ALA A 161 0.64 17.26 -7.82
C ALA A 161 1.13 15.85 -7.47
N ILE A 162 0.27 14.83 -7.55
CA ILE A 162 0.69 13.43 -7.39
C ILE A 162 1.60 13.03 -8.57
N GLN A 163 1.21 13.32 -9.81
CA GLN A 163 1.99 12.99 -11.01
C GLN A 163 3.37 13.65 -10.97
N ASP A 164 3.44 14.91 -10.57
CA ASP A 164 4.69 15.68 -10.44
C ASP A 164 5.69 14.98 -9.52
N VAL A 165 5.23 14.36 -8.42
CA VAL A 165 6.12 13.57 -7.55
C VAL A 165 6.75 12.41 -8.31
N TYR A 166 5.99 11.67 -9.13
CA TYR A 166 6.50 10.55 -9.91
C TYR A 166 7.39 10.98 -11.08
N LEU A 167 7.11 12.13 -11.70
CA LEU A 167 7.93 12.72 -12.75
C LEU A 167 9.19 13.41 -12.23
N ASN A 168 9.21 13.86 -10.98
CA ASN A 168 10.34 14.57 -10.39
C ASN A 168 11.52 13.63 -10.11
N GLN A 169 12.62 13.80 -10.85
CA GLN A 169 13.83 13.00 -10.74
C GLN A 169 14.58 13.18 -9.41
N ALA A 170 14.37 14.29 -8.68
CA ALA A 170 14.97 14.51 -7.37
C ALA A 170 14.35 13.61 -6.28
N VAL A 171 13.12 13.11 -6.49
CA VAL A 171 12.51 12.13 -5.60
C VAL A 171 12.98 10.74 -6.01
N THR A 172 14.17 10.36 -5.57
CA THR A 172 14.76 9.03 -5.85
C THR A 172 14.19 7.96 -4.92
N ILE A 173 14.47 6.68 -5.21
CA ILE A 173 14.32 5.62 -4.21
C ILE A 173 15.33 5.88 -3.07
N ALA A 174 14.93 5.62 -1.82
CA ALA A 174 15.78 5.75 -0.62
C ALA A 174 16.54 4.46 -0.30
#